data_AF-A0A2V7M1F6-F1
#
_entry.id   AF-A0A2V7M1F6-F1
#
_cell.length_a   1.000
_cell.length_b   1.000
_cell.length_c   1.000
_cell.angle_alpha   90.00
_cell.angle_beta   90.00
_cell.angle_gamma   90.00
#
_symmetry.space_group_name_H-M   'P 1'
#
loop_
_entity.id
_entity.type
_entity.pdbx_description
1 polymer ?
#
loop_
_entity_poly.entity_id
_entity_poly.type
_entity_poly.pdbx_seq_one_letter_code
_entity_poly.pdbx_strand_id
1 'polypeptide(L)'
;MTAGGPPKGSIAETVQTTDGFLRHAGRDFLVVLYTAVRSLKLYPIENAQVQKALDDLTATTKHLLDVEKEIELRLQGEFIFINSTRLRLDLDNYASFSHILGVLRQSGIGAVRIDEGVERKQLQIFVSLLLSYAAKDVTATKVFELAQKLSDAGVTHIGVEPPLETDEDVEDEERQKEAAKRTYARSVAVTKEVINSIRMGRTANVKKVKRAVQAIVDQVLNNEASLMGLTTLRDYDEYTFTHSVNVCIFSVALGRKLGLTKLQLYDLGMAALFHDVGKS
;
A
#
# COMPACT_ATOMS: atom_id res chain seq x y z
N MET A 1 18.93 -50.87 -35.37
CA MET A 1 18.44 -49.50 -35.66
C MET A 1 17.31 -49.22 -34.68
N THR A 2 17.61 -48.56 -33.56
CA THR A 2 16.60 -48.14 -32.58
C THR A 2 16.70 -46.62 -32.47
N ALA A 3 15.77 -45.93 -33.12
CA ALA A 3 15.66 -44.48 -33.10
C ALA A 3 15.23 -44.03 -31.71
N GLY A 4 16.13 -43.36 -30.98
CA GLY A 4 15.80 -42.60 -29.78
C GLY A 4 15.11 -41.30 -30.19
N GLY A 5 13.80 -41.22 -29.98
CA GLY A 5 13.07 -39.96 -30.06
C GLY A 5 13.49 -39.00 -28.94
N PRO A 6 13.40 -37.68 -29.14
CA PRO A 6 13.84 -36.71 -28.14
C PRO A 6 12.95 -36.78 -26.89
N PRO A 7 13.48 -36.42 -25.70
CA PRO A 7 12.70 -36.50 -24.47
C PRO A 7 11.57 -35.48 -24.53
N LYS A 8 10.33 -35.96 -24.36
CA LYS A 8 9.16 -35.10 -24.15
C LYS A 8 9.22 -34.55 -22.72
N GLY A 9 9.99 -33.49 -22.50
CA GLY A 9 9.79 -32.63 -21.33
C GLY A 9 8.35 -32.11 -21.39
N SER A 10 7.58 -32.35 -20.33
CA SER A 10 6.15 -32.01 -20.31
C SER A 10 6.01 -30.49 -20.31
N ILE A 11 5.07 -29.93 -21.08
CA ILE A 11 4.72 -28.49 -21.06
C ILE A 11 4.48 -28.01 -19.62
N ALA A 12 3.95 -28.88 -18.75
CA ALA A 12 3.73 -28.60 -17.34
C ALA A 12 5.03 -28.43 -16.52
N GLU A 13 6.11 -29.14 -16.87
CA GLU A 13 7.42 -28.98 -16.23
C GLU A 13 8.04 -27.64 -16.63
N THR A 14 7.98 -27.28 -17.91
CA THR A 14 8.47 -25.99 -18.42
C THR A 14 7.73 -24.82 -17.75
N VAL A 15 6.39 -24.89 -17.64
CA VAL A 15 5.58 -23.85 -16.98
C VAL A 15 5.90 -23.73 -15.48
N GLN A 16 6.06 -24.85 -14.76
CA GLN A 16 6.45 -24.81 -13.34
C GLN A 16 7.86 -24.24 -13.12
N THR A 17 8.80 -24.53 -14.01
CA THR A 17 10.15 -23.97 -13.92
C THR A 17 10.18 -22.46 -14.19
N THR A 18 9.38 -21.98 -15.15
CA THR A 18 9.27 -20.54 -15.45
C THR A 18 8.59 -19.77 -14.31
N ASP A 19 7.51 -20.30 -13.73
CA ASP A 19 6.86 -19.70 -12.56
C ASP A 19 7.81 -19.63 -11.35
N GLY A 20 8.59 -20.69 -11.12
CA GLY A 20 9.58 -20.74 -10.06
C GLY A 20 10.68 -19.69 -10.25
N PHE A 21 11.18 -19.54 -11.48
CA PHE A 21 12.15 -18.51 -11.86
C PHE A 21 11.58 -17.10 -11.63
N LEU A 22 10.39 -16.81 -12.17
CA LEU A 22 9.74 -15.50 -12.07
C LEU A 22 9.53 -15.06 -10.62
N ARG A 23 9.20 -15.99 -9.73
CA ARG A 23 9.09 -15.68 -8.29
C ARG A 23 10.40 -15.23 -7.69
N HIS A 24 11.51 -15.88 -8.01
CA HIS A 24 12.82 -15.53 -7.45
C HIS A 24 13.37 -14.27 -8.12
N ALA A 25 13.48 -14.27 -9.45
CA ALA A 25 14.01 -13.14 -10.21
C ALA A 25 13.16 -11.87 -10.05
N GLY A 26 11.83 -11.99 -9.98
CA GLY A 26 10.93 -10.87 -9.71
C GLY A 26 11.08 -10.29 -8.31
N ARG A 27 11.39 -11.13 -7.31
CA ARG A 27 11.70 -10.65 -5.95
C ARG A 27 13.02 -9.89 -5.92
N ASP A 28 14.06 -10.42 -6.55
CA ASP A 28 15.36 -9.78 -6.64
C ASP A 28 15.25 -8.43 -7.37
N PHE A 29 14.49 -8.38 -8.47
CA PHE A 29 14.18 -7.15 -9.18
C PHE A 29 13.56 -6.07 -8.28
N LEU A 30 12.57 -6.42 -7.45
CA LEU A 30 11.97 -5.46 -6.52
C LEU A 30 12.94 -4.98 -5.43
N VAL A 31 13.79 -5.85 -4.91
CA VAL A 31 14.80 -5.48 -3.91
C VAL A 31 15.83 -4.52 -4.50
N VAL A 32 16.25 -4.78 -5.74
CA VAL A 32 17.22 -3.93 -6.43
C VAL A 32 16.59 -2.60 -6.86
N LEU A 33 15.33 -2.61 -7.33
CA LEU A 33 14.56 -1.39 -7.60
C LEU A 33 14.42 -0.53 -6.34
N TYR A 34 14.08 -1.15 -5.20
CA TYR A 34 14.05 -0.48 -3.91
C TYR A 34 15.40 0.16 -3.56
N THR A 35 16.49 -0.58 -3.78
CA THR A 35 17.85 -0.09 -3.51
C THR A 35 18.18 1.11 -4.39
N ALA A 36 17.86 1.07 -5.70
CA ALA A 36 18.07 2.19 -6.62
C ALA A 36 17.25 3.43 -6.23
N VAL A 37 15.96 3.26 -5.92
CA VAL A 37 15.07 4.32 -5.43
C VAL A 37 15.63 4.95 -4.15
N ARG A 38 16.06 4.12 -3.18
CA ARG A 38 16.60 4.59 -1.91
C ARG A 38 17.94 5.31 -2.08
N SER A 39 18.84 4.78 -2.90
CA SER A 39 20.14 5.41 -3.17
C SER A 39 19.98 6.76 -3.86
N LEU A 40 19.14 6.87 -4.89
CA LEU A 40 18.85 8.14 -5.57
C LEU A 40 18.16 9.18 -4.66
N LYS A 41 17.38 8.72 -3.68
CA LYS A 41 16.79 9.60 -2.67
C LYS A 41 17.83 10.19 -1.70
N LEU A 42 18.90 9.45 -1.41
CA LEU A 42 19.89 9.80 -0.38
C LEU A 42 21.13 10.52 -0.95
N TYR A 43 21.48 10.25 -2.21
CA TYR A 43 22.73 10.68 -2.81
C TYR A 43 22.52 11.21 -4.24
N PRO A 44 23.39 12.11 -4.71
CA PRO A 44 23.35 12.59 -6.10
C PRO A 44 23.67 11.46 -7.08
N ILE A 45 23.28 11.65 -8.34
CA ILE A 45 23.33 10.60 -9.36
C ILE A 45 24.75 10.14 -9.67
N GLU A 46 25.75 11.01 -9.52
CA GLU A 46 27.17 10.72 -9.75
C GLU A 46 27.78 9.84 -8.65
N ASN A 47 27.07 9.62 -7.54
CA ASN A 47 27.58 8.84 -6.41
C ASN A 47 27.79 7.36 -6.81
N ALA A 48 28.94 6.78 -6.42
CA ALA A 48 29.29 5.40 -6.74
C ALA A 48 28.25 4.37 -6.26
N GLN A 49 27.59 4.62 -5.12
CA GLN A 49 26.52 3.75 -4.62
C GLN A 49 25.27 3.82 -5.52
N VAL A 50 24.93 5.00 -6.02
CA VAL A 50 23.81 5.18 -6.96
C VAL A 50 24.12 4.50 -8.29
N GLN A 51 25.33 4.72 -8.82
CA GLN A 51 25.76 4.09 -10.06
C GLN A 51 25.71 2.57 -9.96
N LYS A 52 26.23 2.00 -8.85
CA LYS A 52 26.16 0.56 -8.59
C LYS A 52 24.70 0.06 -8.50
N ALA A 53 23.83 0.75 -7.77
CA ALA A 53 22.43 0.34 -7.66
C ALA A 53 21.69 0.35 -9.02
N LEU A 54 22.02 1.31 -9.90
CA LEU A 54 21.49 1.36 -11.27
C LEU A 54 22.07 0.25 -12.17
N ASP A 55 23.33 -0.12 -11.97
CA ASP A 55 23.97 -1.25 -12.67
C ASP A 55 23.31 -2.57 -12.27
N ASP A 56 23.13 -2.80 -10.97
CA ASP A 56 22.44 -3.97 -10.43
C ASP A 56 20.99 -4.04 -10.95
N LEU A 57 20.29 -2.89 -11.00
CA LEU A 57 18.91 -2.83 -11.53
C LEU A 57 18.91 -3.21 -13.01
N THR A 58 19.84 -2.66 -13.80
CA THR A 58 19.95 -2.96 -15.22
C THR A 58 20.23 -4.43 -15.47
N ALA A 59 21.16 -5.03 -14.71
CA ALA A 59 21.49 -6.45 -14.83
C ALA A 59 20.29 -7.34 -14.49
N THR A 60 19.56 -7.01 -13.42
CA THR A 60 18.40 -7.79 -12.98
C THR A 60 17.23 -7.68 -13.95
N THR A 61 16.96 -6.48 -14.47
CA THR A 61 15.94 -6.25 -15.51
C THR A 61 16.28 -7.04 -16.77
N LYS A 62 17.53 -7.02 -17.23
CA LYS A 62 17.95 -7.79 -18.41
C LYS A 62 17.79 -9.28 -18.21
N HIS A 63 18.19 -9.81 -17.05
CA HIS A 63 18.05 -11.22 -16.73
C HIS A 63 16.58 -11.68 -16.74
N LEU A 64 15.66 -10.84 -16.25
CA LEU A 64 14.23 -11.10 -16.40
C LEU A 64 13.79 -11.05 -17.87
N LEU A 65 14.25 -10.04 -18.63
CA LEU A 65 13.90 -9.86 -20.05
C LEU A 65 14.42 -10.99 -20.96
N ASP A 66 15.57 -11.57 -20.62
CA ASP A 66 16.16 -12.70 -21.37
C ASP A 66 15.29 -13.96 -21.29
N VAL A 67 14.47 -14.09 -20.25
CA VAL A 67 13.54 -15.21 -20.05
C VAL A 67 12.12 -14.82 -20.47
N GLU A 68 11.68 -13.63 -20.08
CA GLU A 68 10.37 -13.07 -20.37
C GLU A 68 10.53 -11.86 -21.28
N LYS A 69 10.03 -11.92 -22.53
CA LYS A 69 10.22 -10.83 -23.51
C LYS A 69 9.69 -9.45 -23.10
N GLU A 70 8.88 -9.42 -22.06
CA GLU A 70 8.28 -8.25 -21.46
C GLU A 70 8.17 -8.48 -19.95
N ILE A 71 8.38 -7.41 -19.18
CA ILE A 71 8.14 -7.39 -17.74
C ILE A 71 6.97 -6.43 -17.47
N GLU A 72 5.87 -6.96 -16.96
CA GLU A 72 4.79 -6.19 -16.39
C GLU A 72 4.83 -6.29 -14.86
N LEU A 73 5.25 -5.22 -14.20
CA LEU A 73 5.10 -5.06 -12.75
C LEU A 73 3.72 -4.47 -12.46
N ARG A 74 2.80 -5.28 -11.94
CA ARG A 74 1.41 -4.88 -11.69
C ARG A 74 1.07 -4.86 -10.19
N LEU A 75 0.33 -3.84 -9.78
CA LEU A 75 -0.25 -3.71 -8.46
C LEU A 75 -1.73 -4.07 -8.51
N GLN A 76 -2.17 -4.98 -7.65
CA GLN A 76 -3.58 -5.32 -7.48
C GLN A 76 -3.86 -5.51 -5.99
N GLY A 77 -4.70 -4.65 -5.41
CA GLY A 77 -4.79 -4.51 -3.96
C GLY A 77 -3.40 -4.38 -3.31
N GLU A 78 -3.13 -5.17 -2.27
CA GLU A 78 -1.83 -5.25 -1.57
C GLU A 78 -0.82 -6.20 -2.23
N PHE A 79 -1.15 -6.77 -3.39
CA PHE A 79 -0.31 -7.76 -4.07
C PHE A 79 0.46 -7.14 -5.24
N ILE A 80 1.68 -7.64 -5.40
CA ILE A 80 2.54 -7.29 -6.51
C ILE A 80 2.70 -8.51 -7.40
N PHE A 81 2.54 -8.30 -8.70
CA PHE A 81 2.71 -9.31 -9.73
C PHE A 81 3.83 -8.90 -10.67
N ILE A 82 4.62 -9.88 -11.11
CA ILE A 82 5.48 -9.77 -12.28
C ILE A 82 4.86 -10.68 -13.34
N ASN A 83 4.43 -10.09 -14.45
CA ASN A 83 3.57 -10.74 -15.44
C ASN A 83 2.36 -11.36 -14.73
N SER A 84 2.07 -12.64 -14.96
CA SER A 84 0.98 -13.36 -14.26
C SER A 84 1.40 -13.95 -12.91
N THR A 85 2.66 -13.79 -12.50
CA THR A 85 3.20 -14.41 -11.29
C THR A 85 3.10 -13.49 -10.08
N ARG A 86 2.29 -13.88 -9.11
CA ARG A 86 2.20 -13.19 -7.81
C ARG A 86 3.46 -13.36 -6.99
N LEU A 87 4.07 -12.25 -6.58
CA LEU A 87 5.18 -12.25 -5.64
C LEU A 87 4.65 -12.32 -4.21
N ARG A 88 5.15 -13.29 -3.44
CA ARG A 88 4.80 -13.43 -2.02
C ARG A 88 5.67 -12.52 -1.16
N LEU A 89 5.02 -11.75 -0.30
CA LEU A 89 5.65 -11.01 0.79
C LEU A 89 6.07 -11.98 1.89
N ASP A 90 7.29 -11.84 2.36
CA ASP A 90 7.79 -12.44 3.59
C ASP A 90 8.46 -11.39 4.48
N LEU A 91 8.86 -11.78 5.68
CA LEU A 91 9.37 -10.86 6.68
C LEU A 91 10.65 -10.13 6.21
N ASP A 92 11.47 -10.79 5.38
CA ASP A 92 12.76 -10.26 4.93
C ASP A 92 12.60 -9.20 3.82
N ASN A 93 11.56 -9.33 2.98
CA ASN A 93 11.31 -8.41 1.87
C ASN A 93 10.15 -7.43 2.11
N TYR A 94 9.45 -7.55 3.23
CA TYR A 94 8.28 -6.72 3.54
C TYR A 94 8.58 -5.22 3.43
N ALA A 95 9.67 -4.76 4.06
CA ALA A 95 10.00 -3.34 4.09
C ALA A 95 10.31 -2.74 2.71
N SER A 96 11.03 -3.49 1.85
CA SER A 96 11.34 -3.04 0.50
C SER A 96 10.10 -3.04 -0.40
N PHE A 97 9.28 -4.08 -0.31
CA PHE A 97 8.09 -4.23 -1.15
C PHE A 97 7.00 -3.23 -0.77
N SER A 98 6.73 -3.06 0.53
CA SER A 98 5.78 -2.03 1.00
C SER A 98 6.23 -0.63 0.60
N HIS A 99 7.54 -0.36 0.58
CA HIS A 99 8.06 0.93 0.10
C HIS A 99 7.80 1.13 -1.39
N ILE A 100 8.11 0.14 -2.22
CA ILE A 100 7.87 0.21 -3.67
C ILE A 100 6.37 0.33 -3.97
N LEU A 101 5.53 -0.45 -3.30
CA LEU A 101 4.06 -0.34 -3.40
C LEU A 101 3.60 1.08 -3.09
N GLY A 102 4.10 1.67 -2.00
CA GLY A 102 3.80 3.05 -1.62
C GLY A 102 4.24 4.08 -2.67
N VAL A 103 5.46 3.96 -3.19
CA VAL A 103 6.03 4.88 -4.20
C VAL A 103 5.23 4.83 -5.52
N LEU A 104 4.87 3.63 -5.98
CA LEU A 104 4.08 3.45 -7.20
C LEU A 104 2.66 4.01 -7.02
N ARG A 105 1.99 3.68 -5.90
CA ARG A 105 0.66 4.23 -5.58
C ARG A 105 0.65 5.74 -5.46
N GLN A 106 1.63 6.32 -4.77
CA GLN A 106 1.78 7.78 -4.65
C GLN A 106 2.02 8.43 -6.01
N SER A 107 2.64 7.72 -6.96
CA SER A 107 2.83 8.18 -8.33
C SER A 107 1.60 7.98 -9.23
N GLY A 108 0.52 7.37 -8.71
CA GLY A 108 -0.67 7.03 -9.48
C GLY A 108 -0.48 5.84 -10.43
N ILE A 109 0.55 5.03 -10.21
CA ILE A 109 0.91 3.90 -11.08
C ILE A 109 0.25 2.62 -10.57
N GLY A 110 -0.46 1.94 -11.46
CA GLY A 110 -1.01 0.60 -11.28
C GLY A 110 -0.17 -0.49 -11.94
N ALA A 111 0.44 -0.19 -13.08
CA ALA A 111 1.37 -1.10 -13.72
C ALA A 111 2.55 -0.35 -14.34
N VAL A 112 3.71 -1.00 -14.34
CA VAL A 112 4.91 -0.58 -15.07
C VAL A 112 5.23 -1.68 -16.06
N ARG A 113 5.31 -1.33 -17.34
CA ARG A 113 5.78 -2.24 -18.39
C ARG A 113 7.20 -1.90 -18.79
N ILE A 114 8.02 -2.92 -18.97
CA ILE A 114 9.39 -2.80 -19.44
C ILE A 114 9.59 -3.80 -20.57
N ASP A 115 9.95 -3.29 -21.75
CA ASP A 115 10.14 -4.09 -22.96
C ASP A 115 11.61 -4.47 -23.17
N GLU A 116 11.84 -5.53 -23.94
CA GLU A 116 13.16 -5.89 -24.48
C GLU A 116 13.84 -4.69 -25.15
N GLY A 117 15.14 -4.52 -24.91
CA GLY A 117 15.91 -3.39 -25.46
C GLY A 117 15.99 -2.18 -24.53
N VAL A 118 15.41 -2.25 -23.33
CA VAL A 118 15.57 -1.20 -22.31
C VAL A 118 17.05 -0.92 -22.00
N GLU A 119 17.42 0.35 -22.04
CA GLU A 119 18.78 0.79 -21.71
C GLU A 119 18.90 1.25 -20.26
N ARG A 120 20.11 1.18 -19.71
CA ARG A 120 20.45 1.71 -18.37
C ARG A 120 19.98 3.15 -18.18
N LYS A 121 20.16 4.00 -19.20
CA LYS A 121 19.75 5.40 -19.17
C LYS A 121 18.23 5.55 -19.01
N GLN A 122 17.45 4.67 -19.65
CA GLN A 122 15.99 4.69 -19.55
C GLN A 122 15.53 4.30 -18.13
N LEU A 123 16.13 3.24 -17.54
CA LEU A 123 15.88 2.85 -16.15
C LEU A 123 16.23 3.96 -15.16
N GLN A 124 17.36 4.64 -15.37
CA GLN A 124 17.79 5.77 -14.55
C GLN A 124 16.78 6.94 -14.60
N ILE A 125 16.33 7.32 -15.79
CA ILE A 125 15.33 8.38 -15.97
C ILE A 125 14.02 7.97 -15.30
N PHE A 126 13.58 6.73 -15.49
CA PHE A 126 12.38 6.18 -14.87
C PHE A 126 12.42 6.28 -13.35
N VAL A 127 13.47 5.76 -12.70
CA VAL A 127 13.58 5.80 -11.22
C VAL A 127 13.63 7.24 -10.70
N SER A 128 14.31 8.15 -11.42
CA SER A 128 14.40 9.56 -11.05
C SER A 128 13.04 10.27 -11.13
N LEU A 129 12.30 10.04 -12.22
CA LEU A 129 10.95 10.60 -12.39
C LEU A 129 9.96 9.99 -11.40
N LEU A 130 10.05 8.67 -11.13
CA LEU A 130 9.24 7.99 -10.14
C LEU A 130 9.40 8.63 -8.76
N LEU A 131 10.63 8.88 -8.31
CA LEU A 131 10.91 9.59 -7.05
C LEU A 131 10.33 11.01 -7.02
N SER A 132 10.50 11.77 -8.11
CA SER A 132 9.99 13.14 -8.23
C SER A 132 8.47 13.19 -8.15
N TYR A 133 7.80 12.25 -8.82
CA TYR A 133 6.34 12.19 -8.81
C TYR A 133 5.78 11.65 -7.50
N ALA A 134 6.42 10.67 -6.86
CA ALA A 134 5.99 10.17 -5.55
C ALA A 134 5.94 11.27 -4.46
N ALA A 135 6.75 12.33 -4.59
CA ALA A 135 6.76 13.47 -3.66
C ALA A 135 5.61 14.48 -3.89
N LYS A 136 4.94 14.46 -5.04
CA LYS A 136 3.81 15.34 -5.36
C LYS A 136 2.51 14.79 -4.77
N ASP A 137 1.47 15.63 -4.65
CA ASP A 137 0.13 15.17 -4.30
C ASP A 137 -0.42 14.17 -5.35
N VAL A 138 -1.33 13.30 -4.92
CA VAL A 138 -1.95 12.31 -5.81
C VAL A 138 -3.09 12.98 -6.59
N THR A 139 -3.01 12.96 -7.92
CA THR A 139 -4.04 13.49 -8.83
C THR A 139 -4.37 12.46 -9.90
N ALA A 140 -5.58 12.52 -10.48
CA ALA A 140 -6.02 11.60 -11.53
C ALA A 140 -5.17 11.68 -12.82
N THR A 141 -4.52 12.83 -13.07
CA THR A 141 -3.70 13.07 -14.27
C THR A 141 -2.25 12.65 -14.09
N LYS A 142 -1.82 12.34 -12.86
CA LYS A 142 -0.41 12.21 -12.48
C LYS A 142 0.35 11.16 -13.28
N VAL A 143 -0.26 10.00 -13.51
CA VAL A 143 0.35 8.91 -14.28
C VAL A 143 0.48 9.27 -15.76
N PHE A 144 -0.49 9.99 -16.32
CA PHE A 144 -0.43 10.47 -17.70
C PHE A 144 0.66 11.54 -17.88
N GLU A 145 0.81 12.44 -16.91
CA GLU A 145 1.91 13.41 -16.90
C GLU A 145 3.27 12.72 -16.78
N LEU A 146 3.38 11.68 -15.93
CA LEU A 146 4.59 10.88 -15.81
C LEU A 146 4.91 10.14 -17.12
N ALA A 147 3.93 9.49 -17.73
CA ALA A 147 4.06 8.82 -19.02
C ALA A 147 4.53 9.78 -20.13
N GLN A 148 3.93 10.99 -20.18
CA GLN A 148 4.37 12.02 -21.12
C GLN A 148 5.81 12.46 -20.85
N LYS A 149 6.21 12.65 -19.59
CA LYS A 149 7.59 13.01 -19.23
C LYS A 149 8.61 11.93 -19.56
N LEU A 150 8.23 10.66 -19.43
CA LEU A 150 9.06 9.52 -19.87
C LEU A 150 9.27 9.59 -21.39
N SER A 151 8.19 9.76 -22.16
CA SER A 151 8.25 9.91 -23.61
C SER A 151 9.11 11.11 -24.03
N ASP A 152 8.90 12.29 -23.44
CA ASP A 152 9.66 13.51 -23.75
C ASP A 152 11.17 13.34 -23.44
N ALA A 153 11.50 12.50 -22.46
CA ALA A 153 12.88 12.19 -22.08
C ALA A 153 13.52 11.06 -22.93
N GLY A 154 12.81 10.54 -23.93
CA GLY A 154 13.28 9.47 -24.81
C GLY A 154 13.23 8.08 -24.16
N VAL A 155 12.40 7.88 -23.14
CA VAL A 155 12.14 6.56 -22.55
C VAL A 155 11.03 5.90 -23.36
N THR A 156 11.40 4.96 -24.22
CA THR A 156 10.48 4.29 -25.16
C THR A 156 10.17 2.85 -24.79
N HIS A 157 10.99 2.22 -23.94
CA HIS A 157 10.84 0.80 -23.54
C HIS A 157 10.31 0.67 -22.10
N ILE A 158 9.82 1.76 -21.50
CA ILE A 158 9.20 1.74 -20.17
C ILE A 158 7.88 2.49 -20.25
N GLY A 159 6.77 1.77 -20.02
CA GLY A 159 5.42 2.32 -19.93
C GLY A 159 4.93 2.35 -18.49
N VAL A 160 4.05 3.29 -18.18
CA VAL A 160 3.32 3.33 -16.90
C VAL A 160 1.82 3.46 -17.16
N GLU A 161 1.04 2.74 -16.39
CA GLU A 161 -0.41 2.68 -16.52
C GLU A 161 -1.09 2.98 -15.18
N PRO A 162 -2.29 3.59 -15.21
CA PRO A 162 -3.09 3.74 -13.99
C PRO A 162 -3.44 2.38 -13.38
N PRO A 163 -3.81 2.34 -12.08
CA PRO A 163 -4.46 1.19 -11.48
C PRO A 163 -5.64 0.75 -12.34
N LEU A 164 -5.70 -0.53 -12.68
CA LEU A 164 -6.95 -1.12 -13.11
C LEU A 164 -7.82 -1.22 -11.86
N GLU A 165 -8.86 -0.41 -11.78
CA GLU A 165 -9.97 -0.69 -10.87
C GLU A 165 -10.62 -1.98 -11.35
N THR A 166 -10.32 -3.10 -10.70
CA THR A 166 -11.12 -4.32 -10.93
C THR A 166 -12.42 -4.21 -10.15
N ASP A 167 -13.50 -4.82 -10.63
CA ASP A 167 -14.77 -4.86 -9.89
C ASP A 167 -14.55 -5.40 -8.45
N GLU A 168 -13.61 -6.33 -8.27
CA GLU A 168 -13.21 -6.86 -6.96
C GLU A 168 -12.52 -5.80 -6.08
N ASP A 169 -11.64 -4.96 -6.63
CA ASP A 169 -10.97 -3.88 -5.88
C ASP A 169 -11.97 -2.78 -5.47
N VAL A 170 -12.91 -2.43 -6.36
CA VAL A 170 -13.99 -1.47 -6.06
C VAL A 170 -14.91 -2.02 -4.97
N GLU A 171 -15.32 -3.29 -5.10
CA GLU A 171 -16.15 -3.95 -4.10
C GLU A 171 -15.44 -4.07 -2.75
N ASP A 172 -14.15 -4.38 -2.71
CA ASP A 172 -13.40 -4.49 -1.45
C ASP A 172 -13.18 -3.12 -0.80
N GLU A 173 -12.88 -2.08 -1.58
CA GLU A 173 -12.87 -0.70 -1.06
C GLU A 173 -14.23 -0.28 -0.51
N GLU A 174 -15.32 -0.60 -1.22
CA GLU A 174 -16.67 -0.26 -0.80
C GLU A 174 -17.07 -1.02 0.46
N ARG A 175 -16.74 -2.32 0.55
CA ARG A 175 -16.90 -3.13 1.78
C ARG A 175 -16.12 -2.55 2.94
N GLN A 176 -14.87 -2.10 2.73
CA GLN A 176 -14.05 -1.49 3.78
C GLN A 176 -14.62 -0.14 4.23
N LYS A 177 -15.08 0.70 3.30
CA LYS A 177 -15.77 1.97 3.59
C LYS A 177 -17.06 1.72 4.37
N GLU A 178 -17.87 0.74 3.98
CA GLU A 178 -19.09 0.34 4.70
C GLU A 178 -18.79 -0.21 6.10
N ALA A 179 -17.74 -1.04 6.25
CA ALA A 179 -17.30 -1.52 7.55
C ALA A 179 -16.84 -0.38 8.48
N ALA A 180 -16.13 0.62 7.93
CA ALA A 180 -15.73 1.82 8.65
C ALA A 180 -16.94 2.67 9.07
N LYS A 181 -17.89 2.92 8.15
CA LYS A 181 -19.16 3.64 8.43
C LYS A 181 -19.93 2.97 9.56
N ARG A 182 -20.09 1.64 9.49
CA ARG A 182 -20.79 0.85 10.51
C ARG A 182 -20.08 0.91 11.86
N THR A 183 -18.76 0.83 11.87
CA THR A 183 -17.95 0.93 13.11
C THR A 183 -18.08 2.30 13.74
N TYR A 184 -17.99 3.37 12.94
CA TYR A 184 -18.14 4.74 13.39
C TYR A 184 -19.54 5.00 13.97
N ALA A 185 -20.60 4.72 13.19
CA ALA A 185 -21.98 4.93 13.62
C ALA A 185 -22.32 4.15 14.90
N ARG A 186 -21.87 2.89 15.00
CA ARG A 186 -22.05 2.08 16.20
C ARG A 186 -21.31 2.67 17.39
N SER A 187 -20.10 3.18 17.19
CA SER A 187 -19.29 3.77 18.27
C SER A 187 -19.94 5.05 18.80
N VAL A 188 -20.47 5.90 17.91
CA VAL A 188 -21.23 7.10 18.29
C VAL A 188 -22.48 6.71 19.09
N ALA A 189 -23.26 5.73 18.59
CA ALA A 189 -24.47 5.28 19.27
C ALA A 189 -24.20 4.69 20.67
N VAL A 190 -23.16 3.86 20.81
CA VAL A 190 -22.76 3.29 22.12
C VAL A 190 -22.27 4.38 23.07
N THR A 191 -21.49 5.34 22.56
CA THR A 191 -20.99 6.47 23.35
C THR A 191 -22.15 7.33 23.86
N LYS A 192 -23.11 7.63 22.99
CA LYS A 192 -24.36 8.33 23.33
C LYS A 192 -25.16 7.60 24.40
N GLU A 193 -25.38 6.29 24.25
CA GLU A 193 -26.09 5.45 25.24
C GLU A 193 -25.42 5.52 26.61
N VAL A 194 -24.09 5.36 26.63
CA VAL A 194 -23.34 5.24 27.89
C VAL A 194 -23.19 6.58 28.60
N ILE A 195 -22.85 7.65 27.88
CA ILE A 195 -22.75 8.99 28.47
C ILE A 195 -24.10 9.45 29.00
N ASN A 196 -25.20 9.22 28.26
CA ASN A 196 -26.54 9.54 28.75
C ASN A 196 -26.92 8.71 29.99
N SER A 197 -26.54 7.43 30.03
CA SER A 197 -26.78 6.58 31.20
C SER A 197 -26.03 7.09 32.44
N ILE A 198 -24.78 7.51 32.27
CA ILE A 198 -23.97 8.12 33.35
C ILE A 198 -24.61 9.42 33.84
N ARG A 199 -25.02 10.31 32.93
CA ARG A 199 -25.70 11.57 33.27
C ARG A 199 -27.02 11.37 34.01
N MET A 200 -27.74 10.28 33.72
CA MET A 200 -28.97 9.89 34.43
C MET A 200 -28.70 9.15 35.76
N GLY A 201 -27.45 9.03 36.21
CA GLY A 201 -27.09 8.31 37.44
C GLY A 201 -27.26 6.78 37.36
N ARG A 202 -27.37 6.22 36.15
CA ARG A 202 -27.54 4.78 35.92
C ARG A 202 -26.18 4.09 35.77
N THR A 203 -26.16 2.78 35.99
CA THR A 203 -24.96 1.97 35.77
C THR A 203 -24.57 1.93 34.29
N ALA A 204 -23.36 2.41 33.98
CA ALA A 204 -22.80 2.39 32.64
C ALA A 204 -22.43 0.97 32.21
N ASN A 205 -22.79 0.58 30.98
CA ASN A 205 -22.33 -0.69 30.42
C ASN A 205 -20.92 -0.55 29.82
N VAL A 206 -19.92 -0.54 30.69
CA VAL A 206 -18.49 -0.41 30.33
C VAL A 206 -18.04 -1.47 29.31
N LYS A 207 -18.64 -2.67 29.33
CA LYS A 207 -18.34 -3.72 28.35
C LYS A 207 -18.70 -3.32 26.92
N LYS A 208 -19.79 -2.56 26.71
CA LYS A 208 -20.15 -2.05 25.38
C LYS A 208 -19.13 -1.03 24.89
N VAL A 209 -18.65 -0.14 25.77
CA VAL A 209 -17.65 0.86 25.42
C VAL A 209 -16.32 0.23 25.06
N LYS A 210 -15.84 -0.73 25.87
CA LYS A 210 -14.62 -1.47 25.57
C LYS A 210 -14.67 -2.11 24.19
N ARG A 211 -15.81 -2.68 23.80
CA ARG A 211 -16.00 -3.24 22.44
C ARG A 211 -16.00 -2.19 21.34
N ALA A 212 -16.56 -1.00 21.58
CA ALA A 212 -16.53 0.09 20.61
C ALA A 212 -15.10 0.60 20.40
N VAL A 213 -14.35 0.86 21.48
CA VAL A 213 -12.93 1.24 21.41
C VAL A 213 -12.11 0.15 20.74
N GLN A 214 -12.39 -1.12 21.04
CA GLN A 214 -11.71 -2.24 20.39
C GLN A 214 -11.87 -2.17 18.86
N ALA A 215 -13.11 -1.97 18.40
CA ALA A 215 -13.42 -1.88 16.98
C ALA A 215 -12.78 -0.66 16.32
N ILE A 216 -12.71 0.49 17.00
CA ILE A 216 -12.00 1.69 16.51
C ILE A 216 -10.51 1.38 16.32
N VAL A 217 -9.85 0.81 17.31
CA VAL A 217 -8.42 0.48 17.23
C VAL A 217 -8.15 -0.55 16.14
N ASP A 218 -8.97 -1.59 16.04
CA ASP A 218 -8.83 -2.59 14.98
C ASP A 218 -9.04 -1.97 13.58
N GLN A 219 -9.99 -1.05 13.42
CA GLN A 219 -10.18 -0.31 12.17
C GLN A 219 -9.03 0.63 11.85
N VAL A 220 -8.47 1.36 12.83
CA VAL A 220 -7.30 2.22 12.59
C VAL A 220 -6.09 1.40 12.16
N LEU A 221 -5.89 0.21 12.75
CA LEU A 221 -4.80 -0.68 12.36
C LEU A 221 -4.97 -1.24 10.94
N ASN A 222 -6.20 -1.49 10.50
CA ASN A 222 -6.50 -2.10 9.20
C ASN A 222 -6.68 -1.07 8.06
N ASN A 223 -7.44 0.00 8.28
CA ASN A 223 -7.73 1.05 7.30
C ASN A 223 -7.96 2.41 7.99
N GLU A 224 -6.85 3.06 8.38
CA GLU A 224 -6.84 4.38 9.01
C GLU A 224 -7.55 5.45 8.16
N ALA A 225 -7.33 5.45 6.85
CA ALA A 225 -7.86 6.47 5.93
C ALA A 225 -9.39 6.51 5.91
N SER A 226 -10.03 5.35 5.86
CA SER A 226 -11.50 5.26 5.81
C SER A 226 -12.15 5.77 7.08
N LEU A 227 -11.58 5.46 8.25
CA LEU A 227 -12.12 5.93 9.53
C LEU A 227 -11.84 7.42 9.77
N MET A 228 -10.67 7.91 9.33
CA MET A 228 -10.31 9.33 9.39
C MET A 228 -11.23 10.20 8.53
N GLY A 229 -11.61 9.75 7.33
CA GLY A 229 -12.55 10.45 6.47
C GLY A 229 -13.90 10.73 7.15
N LEU A 230 -14.40 9.77 7.95
CA LEU A 230 -15.68 9.91 8.67
C LEU A 230 -15.65 10.96 9.79
N THR A 231 -14.47 11.31 10.33
CA THR A 231 -14.34 12.37 11.35
C THR A 231 -14.67 13.77 10.83
N THR A 232 -14.69 13.94 9.50
CA THR A 232 -15.03 15.20 8.82
C THR A 232 -16.54 15.40 8.63
N LEU A 233 -17.34 14.34 8.83
CA LEU A 233 -18.79 14.41 8.72
C LEU A 233 -19.36 15.15 9.93
N ARG A 234 -19.98 16.30 9.65
CA ARG A 234 -20.45 17.25 10.67
C ARG A 234 -21.97 17.28 10.69
N ASP A 235 -22.60 16.31 11.37
CA ASP A 235 -24.02 16.40 11.67
C ASP A 235 -24.25 17.32 12.88
N TYR A 236 -25.13 18.31 12.68
CA TYR A 236 -25.25 19.52 13.48
C TYR A 236 -25.89 19.32 14.87
N ASP A 237 -26.41 18.12 15.19
CA ASP A 237 -27.14 17.81 16.43
C ASP A 237 -26.45 16.82 17.39
N GLU A 238 -25.31 16.20 17.02
CA GLU A 238 -24.64 15.15 17.82
C GLU A 238 -23.24 15.53 18.35
N TYR A 239 -22.94 16.83 18.40
CA TYR A 239 -21.59 17.41 18.56
C TYR A 239 -20.75 16.79 19.71
N THR A 240 -21.33 16.49 20.87
CA THR A 240 -20.54 15.98 22.02
C THR A 240 -20.10 14.53 21.84
N PHE A 241 -20.95 13.67 21.28
CA PHE A 241 -20.66 12.24 21.14
C PHE A 241 -19.75 11.98 19.95
N THR A 242 -19.99 12.66 18.83
CA THR A 242 -19.12 12.63 17.66
C THR A 242 -17.75 13.21 17.98
N HIS A 243 -17.66 14.28 18.76
CA HIS A 243 -16.39 14.82 19.23
C HIS A 243 -15.59 13.79 20.04
N SER A 244 -16.23 13.12 21.01
CA SER A 244 -15.56 12.11 21.84
C SER A 244 -15.02 10.94 21.00
N VAL A 245 -15.79 10.48 20.01
CA VAL A 245 -15.38 9.43 19.08
C VAL A 245 -14.25 9.91 18.16
N ASN A 246 -14.32 11.13 17.64
CA ASN A 246 -13.28 11.72 16.79
C ASN A 246 -11.95 11.89 17.55
N VAL A 247 -12.00 12.40 18.79
CA VAL A 247 -10.82 12.51 19.66
C VAL A 247 -10.21 11.12 19.93
N CYS A 248 -11.04 10.10 20.16
CA CYS A 248 -10.57 8.72 20.27
C CYS A 248 -9.86 8.24 19.00
N ILE A 249 -10.45 8.43 17.83
CA ILE A 249 -9.85 8.06 16.53
C ILE A 249 -8.51 8.76 16.31
N PHE A 250 -8.45 10.08 16.50
CA PHE A 250 -7.21 10.85 16.34
C PHE A 250 -6.14 10.42 17.33
N SER A 251 -6.51 10.17 18.60
CA SER A 251 -5.57 9.73 19.63
C SER A 251 -4.97 8.37 19.30
N VAL A 252 -5.80 7.42 18.85
CA VAL A 252 -5.34 6.09 18.45
C VAL A 252 -4.46 6.17 17.20
N ALA A 253 -4.84 6.95 16.19
CA ALA A 253 -4.05 7.13 14.97
C ALA A 253 -2.69 7.76 15.26
N LEU A 254 -2.65 8.82 16.09
CA LEU A 254 -1.41 9.43 16.55
C LEU A 254 -0.56 8.43 17.35
N GLY A 255 -1.20 7.70 18.27
CA GLY A 255 -0.52 6.72 19.10
C GLY A 255 0.14 5.62 18.28
N ARG A 256 -0.54 5.14 17.23
CA ARG A 256 0.01 4.18 16.28
C ARG A 256 1.26 4.74 15.60
N LYS A 257 1.23 5.99 15.13
CA LYS A 257 2.38 6.65 14.49
C LYS A 257 3.56 6.83 15.43
N LEU A 258 3.30 6.94 16.75
CA LEU A 258 4.32 6.98 17.80
C LEU A 258 4.84 5.59 18.21
N GLY A 259 4.34 4.50 17.60
CA GLY A 259 4.80 3.14 17.86
C GLY A 259 4.20 2.49 19.11
N LEU A 260 3.07 2.97 19.62
CA LEU A 260 2.38 2.35 20.75
C LEU A 260 1.87 0.94 20.38
N THR A 261 1.98 0.02 21.34
CA THR A 261 1.47 -1.35 21.18
C THR A 261 -0.06 -1.37 21.13
N LYS A 262 -0.62 -2.43 20.54
CA LYS A 262 -2.07 -2.63 20.45
C LYS A 262 -2.80 -2.51 21.80
N LEU A 263 -2.20 -3.00 22.88
CA LEU A 263 -2.75 -2.86 24.23
C LEU A 263 -2.78 -1.40 24.69
N GLN A 264 -1.67 -0.67 24.49
CA GLN A 264 -1.59 0.75 24.82
C GLN A 264 -2.54 1.61 23.98
N LEU A 265 -2.80 1.22 22.73
CA LEU A 265 -3.80 1.88 21.89
C LEU A 265 -5.22 1.70 22.42
N TYR A 266 -5.55 0.53 23.00
CA TYR A 266 -6.84 0.34 23.66
C TYR A 266 -6.99 1.24 24.89
N ASP A 267 -5.95 1.33 25.72
CA ASP A 267 -5.98 2.18 26.92
C ASP A 267 -6.08 3.66 26.54
N LEU A 268 -5.32 4.09 25.52
CA LEU A 268 -5.38 5.44 24.96
C LEU A 268 -6.76 5.76 24.40
N GLY A 269 -7.35 4.84 23.63
CA GLY A 269 -8.69 5.01 23.07
C GLY A 269 -9.78 5.09 24.14
N MET A 270 -9.66 4.30 25.22
CA MET A 270 -10.57 4.36 26.37
C MET A 270 -10.47 5.72 27.09
N ALA A 271 -9.26 6.20 27.34
CA ALA A 271 -9.04 7.50 28.00
C ALA A 271 -9.56 8.65 27.12
N ALA A 272 -9.24 8.63 25.83
CA ALA A 272 -9.66 9.64 24.87
C ALA A 272 -11.20 9.69 24.71
N LEU A 273 -11.86 8.53 24.65
CA LEU A 273 -13.32 8.50 24.52
C LEU A 273 -14.05 9.08 25.74
N PHE A 274 -13.47 8.94 26.93
CA PHE A 274 -14.08 9.39 28.19
C PHE A 274 -13.58 10.74 28.70
N HIS A 275 -12.64 11.39 28.01
CA HIS A 275 -11.93 12.56 28.53
C HIS A 275 -12.85 13.72 28.98
N ASP A 276 -14.01 13.87 28.35
CA ASP A 276 -14.97 14.94 28.63
C ASP A 276 -16.24 14.48 29.39
N VAL A 277 -16.31 13.22 29.85
CA VAL A 277 -17.47 12.70 30.61
C VAL A 277 -17.64 13.36 31.98
N GLY A 278 -16.58 13.90 32.57
CA GLY A 278 -16.61 14.60 33.86
C GLY A 278 -16.85 16.11 33.79
N LYS A 279 -16.92 16.71 32.59
CA LYS A 279 -17.13 18.17 32.42
C LYS A 279 -18.59 18.58 32.28
N SER A 280 -19.52 17.61 32.14
CA SER A 280 -20.95 17.86 31.90
C SER A 280 -21.81 17.54 33.11
#